data_AF-A0A5K7YAV6-F1
#
_entry.id   AF-A0A5K7YAV6-F1
#
_cell.length_a   1.000
_cell.length_b   1.000
_cell.length_c   1.000
_cell.angle_alpha   90.00
_cell.angle_beta   90.00
_cell.angle_gamma   90.00
#
_symmetry.space_group_name_H-M   'P 1'
#
loop_
_entity.id
_entity.type
_entity.pdbx_description
1 polymer ?
#
loop_
_entity_poly.entity_id
_entity_poly.type
_entity_poly.pdbx_seq_one_letter_code
_entity_poly.pdbx_strand_id
1 'polypeptide(L)' 'MKPLEIKIELMKAGISQADIARDCGVSRSQVNRVIGNQCVSDHVRRAVAAAIGKCVENVWPEYYQRNSDSQCA' A
#
# COMPACT_ATOMS: atom_id res chain seq x y z
N MET A 1 -7.60 0.66 5.91
CA MET A 1 -7.27 2.09 6.05
C MET A 1 -7.85 2.88 4.89
N LYS A 2 -8.18 4.15 5.09
CA LYS A 2 -8.59 5.08 4.04
C LYS A 2 -7.36 5.60 3.27
N PRO A 3 -7.51 5.99 1.99
CA PRO A 3 -6.39 6.50 1.18
C PRO A 3 -5.63 7.67 1.80
N LEU A 4 -6.33 8.57 2.50
CA LEU A 4 -5.71 9.70 3.18
C LEU A 4 -4.81 9.26 4.35
N GLU A 5 -5.25 8.26 5.12
CA GLU A 5 -4.48 7.73 6.25
C GLU A 5 -3.18 7.09 5.75
N ILE A 6 -3.23 6.33 4.67
CA ILE A 6 -2.03 5.75 4.03
C ILE A 6 -1.03 6.84 3.65
N LYS A 7 -1.51 7.94 3.05
CA LYS A 7 -0.64 9.08 2.68
C LYS A 7 -0.01 9.74 3.90
N ILE A 8 -0.76 9.92 4.98
CA ILE A 8 -0.26 10.50 6.24
C ILE A 8 0.81 9.59 6.85
N GLU A 9 0.61 8.28 6.88
CA GLU A 9 1.58 7.34 7.44
C GLU A 9 2.87 7.28 6.60
N LEU A 10 2.76 7.33 5.27
CA LEU A 10 3.93 7.48 4.39
C LEU A 10 4.71 8.77 4.68
N MET A 11 4.00 9.90 4.90
CA MET A 11 4.62 11.16 5.26
C MET A 11 5.33 11.08 6.62
N LYS A 12 4.73 10.43 7.62
CA LYS A 12 5.35 10.21 8.93
C LYS A 12 6.61 9.34 8.83
N ALA A 13 6.61 8.36 7.92
CA ALA A 13 7.76 7.52 7.63
C ALA A 13 8.85 8.23 6.79
N GLY A 14 8.59 9.46 6.30
CA GLY A 14 9.50 10.17 5.42
C GLY A 14 9.61 9.58 4.01
N ILE A 15 8.66 8.73 3.61
CA ILE A 15 8.67 8.01 2.33
C ILE A 15 7.66 8.65 1.38
N SER A 16 8.10 9.01 0.18
CA SER A 16 7.22 9.55 -0.84
C SER A 16 6.62 8.44 -1.72
N GLN A 17 5.51 8.73 -2.39
CA GLN A 17 4.98 7.82 -3.43
C GLN A 17 5.96 7.63 -4.60
N ALA A 18 6.90 8.56 -4.81
CA ALA A 18 7.92 8.44 -5.84
C ALA A 18 9.05 7.47 -5.43
N ASP A 19 9.31 7.31 -4.12
CA ASP A 19 10.22 6.27 -3.62
C ASP A 19 9.60 4.89 -3.85
N ILE A 20 8.35 4.70 -3.43
CA ILE A 20 7.60 3.46 -3.68
C ILE A 20 7.56 3.11 -5.18
N ALA A 21 7.33 4.12 -6.02
CA ALA A 21 7.29 3.94 -7.47
C ALA A 21 8.64 3.45 -8.03
N ARG A 22 9.75 4.01 -7.54
CA ARG A 22 11.11 3.59 -7.90
C ARG A 22 11.39 2.16 -7.45
N ASP A 23 11.04 1.84 -6.20
CA ASP A 23 11.27 0.50 -5.63
C ASP A 23 10.47 -0.58 -6.36
N CYS A 24 9.26 -0.24 -6.81
CA CYS A 24 8.38 -1.17 -7.52
C CYS A 24 8.56 -1.17 -9.05
N GLY A 25 9.40 -0.27 -9.62
CA GLY A 25 9.54 -0.12 -11.06
C GLY A 25 8.26 0.35 -11.78
N VAL A 26 7.42 1.14 -11.13
CA VAL A 26 6.13 1.62 -11.67
C VAL A 26 6.06 3.15 -11.74
N SER A 27 5.01 3.68 -12.37
CA SER A 27 4.76 5.12 -12.34
C SER A 27 4.19 5.59 -10.99
N ARG A 28 4.50 6.83 -10.59
CA ARG A 28 3.87 7.47 -9.42
C ARG A 28 2.34 7.48 -9.52
N SER A 29 1.80 7.65 -10.72
CA SER A 29 0.35 7.60 -10.98
C SER A 29 -0.26 6.24 -10.65
N GLN A 30 0.46 5.14 -10.93
CA GLN A 30 0.03 3.80 -10.57
C GLN A 30 -0.01 3.62 -9.05
N VAL A 31 1.00 4.11 -8.32
CA VAL A 31 1.01 4.10 -6.85
C VAL A 31 -0.20 4.88 -6.30
N ASN A 32 -0.47 6.07 -6.82
CA ASN A 32 -1.63 6.86 -6.39
C ASN A 32 -2.97 6.14 -6.67
N ARG A 33 -3.10 5.47 -7.82
CA ARG A 33 -4.29 4.67 -8.17
C ARG A 33 -4.48 3.49 -7.21
N VAL A 34 -3.39 2.82 -6.80
CA VAL A 34 -3.43 1.71 -5.84
C VAL A 34 -3.84 2.20 -4.45
N ILE A 35 -3.24 3.30 -3.96
CA ILE A 35 -3.61 3.93 -2.68
C ILE A 35 -5.07 4.38 -2.71
N GLY A 36 -5.54 4.89 -3.86
CA GLY A 36 -6.93 5.31 -4.08
C GLY A 36 -7.92 4.19 -4.35
N ASN A 37 -7.52 2.91 -4.25
CA ASN A 37 -8.35 1.74 -4.57
C ASN A 37 -8.93 1.70 -6.00
N GLN A 38 -8.36 2.46 -6.94
CA GLN A 38 -8.77 2.47 -8.35
C GLN A 38 -8.16 1.31 -9.15
N CYS A 39 -7.09 0.71 -8.63
CA CYS A 39 -6.39 -0.43 -9.22
C CYS A 39 -5.84 -1.32 -8.11
N VAL A 40 -5.74 -2.62 -8.36
CA VAL A 40 -5.14 -3.58 -7.43
C VAL A 40 -3.79 -4.01 -7.98
N SER A 41 -2.75 -3.85 -7.16
CA SER A 41 -1.42 -4.41 -7.41
C SER A 41 -0.87 -4.89 -6.08
N ASP A 42 -0.74 -6.21 -5.92
CA ASP A 42 -0.24 -6.82 -4.68
C ASP A 42 1.19 -6.36 -4.38
N HIS A 43 2.03 -6.27 -5.41
CA HIS A 43 3.40 -5.77 -5.31
C HIS A 43 3.48 -4.35 -4.71
N VAL A 44 2.71 -3.39 -5.28
CA VAL A 44 2.67 -2.01 -4.77
C VAL A 44 2.06 -1.96 -3.37
N ARG A 45 1.01 -2.74 -3.09
CA ARG A 45 0.38 -2.79 -1.77
C ARG A 45 1.35 -3.27 -0.69
N ARG A 46 2.10 -4.35 -0.95
CA ARG A 46 3.12 -4.86 -0.04
C ARG A 46 4.23 -3.83 0.18
N ALA A 47 4.70 -3.16 -0.87
CA ALA A 47 5.72 -2.12 -0.73
C ALA A 47 5.24 -0.95 0.14
N VAL A 48 4.01 -0.47 -0.07
CA VAL A 48 3.41 0.58 0.77
C VAL A 48 3.23 0.10 2.21
N ALA A 49 2.76 -1.14 2.41
CA ALA A 49 2.53 -1.71 3.73
C ALA A 49 3.84 -1.84 4.52
N ALA A 50 4.90 -2.34 3.86
CA ALA A 50 6.25 -2.41 4.41
C ALA A 50 6.80 -1.02 4.76
N ALA A 51 6.61 -0.03 3.88
CA ALA A 51 7.06 1.34 4.10
C ALA A 51 6.42 2.00 5.33
N ILE A 52 5.17 1.65 5.67
CA ILE A 52 4.48 2.17 6.86
C ILE A 52 4.53 1.22 8.06
N GLY A 53 5.26 0.11 7.96
CA GLY A 53 5.43 -0.88 9.03
C GLY A 53 4.14 -1.61 9.42
N LYS A 54 3.24 -1.88 8.48
CA LYS A 54 1.96 -2.57 8.72
C LYS A 54 1.79 -3.77 7.78
N CYS A 55 1.04 -4.77 8.21
CA CYS A 55 0.62 -5.88 7.34
C CYS A 55 -0.32 -5.38 6.23
N VAL A 56 -0.22 -5.94 5.04
CA VAL A 56 -0.98 -5.47 3.86
C VAL A 56 -2.50 -5.62 4.05
N GLU A 57 -2.90 -6.60 4.85
CA GLU A 57 -4.26 -6.91 5.27
C GLU A 57 -4.82 -5.82 6.20
N ASN A 58 -3.98 -5.20 7.04
CA ASN A 58 -4.38 -4.08 7.89
C ASN A 58 -4.52 -2.78 7.08
N VAL A 59 -3.75 -2.66 6.01
CA VAL A 59 -3.83 -1.49 5.12
C VAL A 59 -5.04 -1.57 4.20
N TRP A 60 -5.32 -2.74 3.59
CA TRP A 60 -6.46 -3.00 2.70
C TRP A 60 -7.37 -4.14 3.21
N PRO A 61 -8.04 -3.97 4.37
CA PRO A 61 -8.81 -5.04 5.01
C PRO A 61 -9.96 -5.54 4.13
N GLU A 62 -10.66 -4.65 3.43
CA GLU A 62 -11.79 -5.00 2.57
C GLU A 62 -11.41 -5.98 1.44
N TYR A 63 -10.17 -5.89 0.96
CA TYR A 63 -9.68 -6.76 -0.12
C TYR A 63 -9.27 -8.14 0.42
N TYR A 64 -8.54 -8.20 1.53
CA TYR A 64 -7.99 -9.44 2.06
C TYR A 64 -8.97 -10.20 2.96
N GLN A 65 -9.91 -9.54 3.64
CA GLN A 65 -10.98 -10.20 4.39
C GLN A 65 -11.93 -10.99 3.47
N ARG A 66 -12.10 -10.55 2.22
CA ARG A 66 -12.87 -11.29 1.21
C ARG A 66 -12.12 -12.54 0.70
N ASN A 67 -10.79 -12.54 0.78
CA ASN A 67 -9.91 -13.56 0.19
C ASN A 67 -9.15 -14.35 1.26
N SER A 68 -9.76 -14.53 2.44
CA SER A 68 -9.18 -15.19 3.62
C SER A 68 -8.41 -16.47 3.31
N ASP A 69 -7.09 -16.36 3.15
CA ASP A 69 -6.12 -17.38 3.52
C ASP A 69 -4.77 -16.76 3.91
N SER A 70 -4.40 -17.06 5.16
CA SER A 70 -3.05 -17.21 5.71
C SER A 70 -2.15 -16.00 6.03
N GLN A 71 -2.20 -15.64 7.33
CA GLN A 71 -1.13 -15.40 8.31
C GLN A 71 0.21 -14.75 7.87
N CYS A 72 0.53 -13.58 8.46
CA CYS A 72 1.89 -13.05 8.55
C CYS A 72 2.68 -13.72 9.68
N ALA A 73 3.95 -14.04 9.41
CA ALA A 73 4.99 -14.41 10.39
C ALA A 73 5.95 -13.23 10.59
#